data_AF-A0A8S0GWN0-F1
#
_entry.id   AF-A0A8S0GWN0-F1
#
_cell.length_a   1.000
_cell.length_b   1.000
_cell.length_c   1.000
_cell.angle_alpha   90.00
_cell.angle_beta   90.00
_cell.angle_gamma   90.00
#
_symmetry.space_group_name_H-M   'P 1'
#
loop_
_entity.id
_entity.type
_entity.pdbx_description
1 polymer ?
#
loop_
_entity_poly.entity_id
_entity_poly.type
_entity_poly.pdbx_seq_one_letter_code
_entity_poly.pdbx_strand_id
1 'polypeptide(L)'
;MSLSGAGLNKSAAAKGRDSDIEESGLPENIQQILKMIRKLQQQIAETLAQLQAVMADKHLSPEETKVRIGSLQSALAILNGGLLTANASLAKAMKEAGLSPEQVMKAASLIMKS
;
A
#
# COMPACT_ATOMS: atom_id res chain seq x y z
N MET A 1 25.45 -11.83 -13.69
CA MET A 1 23.99 -11.88 -13.39
C MET A 1 23.42 -10.49 -13.61
N SER A 2 22.58 -10.30 -14.63
CA SER A 2 21.90 -9.02 -14.87
C SER A 2 20.69 -8.92 -13.95
N LEU A 3 20.77 -8.07 -12.92
CA LEU A 3 19.64 -7.74 -12.03
C LEU A 3 18.64 -6.76 -12.67
N SER A 4 18.84 -6.39 -13.94
CA SER A 4 18.12 -5.28 -14.57
C SER A 4 16.74 -5.65 -15.10
N GLY A 5 16.46 -6.93 -15.40
CA GLY A 5 15.17 -7.33 -15.98
C GLY A 5 13.99 -7.31 -14.99
N ALA A 6 14.18 -7.84 -13.79
CA ALA A 6 13.13 -7.90 -12.76
C ALA A 6 12.85 -6.52 -12.12
N GLY A 7 13.87 -5.65 -12.06
CA GLY A 7 13.73 -4.26 -11.62
C GLY A 7 12.89 -3.45 -12.61
N LEU A 8 13.23 -3.48 -13.91
CA LEU A 8 12.51 -2.73 -14.94
C LEU A 8 11.03 -3.15 -15.06
N ASN A 9 10.70 -4.43 -14.88
CA ASN A 9 9.33 -4.90 -15.01
C ASN A 9 8.43 -4.46 -13.83
N LYS A 10 8.99 -4.41 -12.61
CA LYS A 10 8.29 -3.83 -11.45
C LYS A 10 8.10 -2.32 -11.61
N SER A 11 9.09 -1.61 -12.17
CA SER A 11 8.99 -0.17 -12.44
C SER A 11 7.96 0.14 -13.52
N ALA A 12 7.90 -0.64 -14.60
CA ALA A 12 6.94 -0.45 -15.70
C ALA A 12 5.51 -0.80 -15.29
N ALA A 13 5.31 -1.87 -14.51
CA ALA A 13 4.01 -2.22 -13.94
C ALA A 13 3.51 -1.17 -12.93
N ALA A 14 4.41 -0.58 -12.13
CA ALA A 14 4.07 0.55 -11.26
C ALA A 14 3.67 1.81 -12.05
N LYS A 15 4.34 2.06 -13.19
CA LYS A 15 4.08 3.22 -14.06
C LYS A 15 2.67 3.24 -14.66
N GLY A 16 2.07 2.07 -14.94
CA GLY A 16 0.67 1.98 -15.34
C GLY A 16 -0.30 2.09 -14.16
N ARG A 17 0.09 1.53 -13.00
CA ARG A 17 -0.77 1.41 -11.81
C ARG A 17 -0.98 2.74 -11.07
N ASP A 18 0.00 3.64 -11.12
CA ASP A 18 -0.04 4.93 -10.42
C ASP A 18 -0.23 6.13 -11.35
N SER A 19 -0.57 5.87 -12.61
CA SER A 19 -0.83 6.91 -13.63
C SER A 19 -1.87 7.94 -13.18
N ASP A 20 -2.92 7.50 -12.49
CA ASP A 20 -3.96 8.38 -11.93
C ASP A 20 -3.45 9.33 -10.83
N ILE A 21 -2.41 8.93 -10.10
CA ILE A 21 -1.70 9.77 -9.12
C ILE A 21 -0.70 10.69 -9.83
N GLU A 22 0.04 10.17 -10.81
CA GLU A 22 1.05 10.93 -11.57
C GLU A 22 0.41 12.07 -12.38
N GLU A 23 -0.75 11.81 -12.96
CA GLU A 23 -1.53 12.76 -13.77
C GLU A 23 -2.49 13.62 -12.93
N SER A 24 -2.46 13.49 -11.60
CA SER A 24 -3.41 14.18 -10.72
C SER A 24 -3.23 15.69 -10.62
N GLY A 25 -2.06 16.21 -11.02
CA GLY A 25 -1.66 17.61 -10.82
C GLY A 25 -1.37 17.97 -9.36
N LEU A 26 -1.32 16.99 -8.45
CA LEU A 26 -0.94 17.20 -7.06
C LEU A 26 0.58 17.39 -6.93
N PRO A 27 1.07 18.08 -5.87
CA PRO A 27 2.51 18.21 -5.63
C PRO A 27 3.21 16.85 -5.52
N GLU A 28 4.46 16.77 -5.99
CA GLU A 28 5.20 15.51 -6.06
C GLU A 28 5.28 14.78 -4.70
N ASN A 29 5.53 15.51 -3.61
CA ASN A 29 5.53 14.92 -2.26
C ASN A 29 4.19 14.23 -1.92
N ILE A 30 3.07 14.85 -2.28
CA ILE A 30 1.73 14.28 -2.08
C ILE A 30 1.56 13.01 -2.90
N GLN A 31 1.99 13.05 -4.17
CA GLN A 31 1.93 11.88 -5.05
C GLN A 31 2.75 10.71 -4.48
N GLN A 32 3.96 10.96 -3.96
CA GLN A 32 4.80 9.91 -3.37
C GLN A 32 4.14 9.29 -2.13
N ILE A 33 3.53 10.10 -1.27
CA ILE A 33 2.79 9.60 -0.10
C ILE A 33 1.57 8.76 -0.53
N LEU A 34 0.83 9.20 -1.54
CA LEU A 34 -0.31 8.44 -2.10
C LEU A 34 0.13 7.07 -2.66
N LYS A 35 1.25 7.02 -3.39
CA LYS A 35 1.82 5.76 -3.90
C LYS A 35 2.21 4.83 -2.75
N MET A 36 2.78 5.38 -1.67
CA MET A 36 3.11 4.60 -0.47
C MET A 36 1.85 4.02 0.20
N ILE A 37 0.78 4.82 0.34
CA ILE A 37 -0.51 4.37 0.87
C ILE A 37 -1.07 3.22 0.04
N ARG A 38 -1.10 3.36 -1.28
CA ARG A 38 -1.59 2.33 -2.20
C ARG A 38 -0.78 1.03 -2.10
N LYS A 39 0.54 1.14 -2.01
CA LYS A 39 1.40 -0.03 -1.78
C LYS A 39 1.09 -0.73 -0.46
N LEU A 40 0.90 0.02 0.62
CA LEU A 40 0.54 -0.54 1.93
C LEU A 40 -0.82 -1.24 1.89
N GLN A 41 -1.82 -0.67 1.24
CA GLN A 41 -3.13 -1.29 1.05
C GLN A 41 -3.04 -2.61 0.27
N GLN A 42 -2.23 -2.67 -0.79
CA GLN A 42 -1.97 -3.90 -1.54
C GLN A 42 -1.32 -4.96 -0.66
N GLN A 43 -0.28 -4.61 0.10
CA GLN A 43 0.38 -5.54 1.01
C GLN A 43 -0.56 -6.05 2.11
N ILE A 44 -1.46 -5.21 2.62
CA ILE A 44 -2.50 -5.61 3.57
C ILE A 44 -3.46 -6.62 2.93
N ALA A 45 -3.96 -6.33 1.72
CA ALA A 45 -4.86 -7.23 1.00
C ALA A 45 -4.20 -8.59 0.71
N GLU A 46 -2.95 -8.59 0.25
CA GLU A 46 -2.16 -9.80 0.01
C GLU A 46 -1.95 -10.60 1.31
N THR A 47 -1.65 -9.93 2.42
CA THR A 47 -1.44 -10.59 3.72
C THR A 47 -2.74 -11.18 4.27
N LEU A 48 -3.88 -10.50 4.08
CA LEU A 48 -5.20 -11.02 4.43
C LEU A 48 -5.57 -12.24 3.58
N ALA A 49 -5.26 -12.21 2.28
CA ALA A 49 -5.49 -13.36 1.40
C ALA A 49 -4.62 -14.56 1.82
N GLN A 50 -3.35 -14.33 2.17
CA GLN A 50 -2.47 -15.37 2.71
C GLN A 50 -2.97 -15.93 4.04
N LEU A 51 -3.49 -15.06 4.93
CA LEU A 51 -4.08 -15.48 6.20
C LEU A 51 -5.28 -16.41 5.95
N GLN A 52 -6.18 -16.04 5.04
CA GLN A 52 -7.32 -16.89 4.66
C GLN A 52 -6.87 -18.21 4.03
N ALA A 53 -5.85 -18.18 3.16
CA ALA A 53 -5.30 -19.39 2.55
C ALA A 53 -4.72 -20.35 3.59
N VAL A 54 -3.95 -19.86 4.56
CA VAL A 54 -3.41 -20.67 5.67
C VAL A 54 -4.54 -21.27 6.53
N MET A 55 -5.61 -20.51 6.78
CA MET A 55 -6.76 -21.01 7.54
C MET A 55 -7.57 -22.07 6.77
N ALA A 56 -7.58 -22.01 5.44
CA ALA A 56 -8.28 -22.97 4.58
C ALA A 56 -7.44 -24.22 4.27
N ASP A 57 -6.12 -24.15 4.44
CA ASP A 57 -5.20 -25.24 4.13
C ASP A 57 -5.27 -26.36 5.18
N LYS A 58 -5.80 -27.51 4.75
CA LYS A 58 -5.97 -28.71 5.58
C LYS A 58 -4.72 -29.59 5.65
N HIS A 59 -3.67 -29.25 4.89
CA HIS A 59 -2.43 -30.03 4.84
C HIS A 59 -1.43 -29.61 5.93
N LEU A 60 -1.65 -28.47 6.58
CA LEU A 60 -0.80 -27.97 7.66
C LEU A 60 -1.15 -28.65 8.99
N SER A 61 -0.11 -28.93 9.80
CA SER A 61 -0.34 -29.31 11.19
C SER A 61 -0.89 -28.13 12.00
N PRO A 62 -1.61 -28.39 13.11
CA PRO A 62 -2.15 -27.32 13.96
C PRO A 62 -1.10 -26.31 14.45
N GLU A 63 0.11 -26.79 14.76
CA GLU A 63 1.19 -25.93 15.23
C GLU A 63 1.77 -25.06 14.10
N GLU A 64 1.96 -25.63 12.90
CA GLU A 64 2.39 -24.85 11.73
C GLU A 64 1.37 -23.78 11.35
N THR A 65 0.08 -24.13 11.38
CA THR A 65 -1.01 -23.18 11.14
C THR A 65 -0.95 -22.03 12.16
N LYS A 66 -0.80 -22.34 13.45
CA LYS A 66 -0.73 -21.33 14.51
C LYS A 66 0.46 -20.39 14.35
N VAL A 67 1.65 -20.92 14.06
CA VAL A 67 2.87 -20.12 13.85
C VAL A 67 2.70 -19.19 12.64
N ARG A 68 2.20 -19.72 11.52
CA ARG A 68 1.96 -18.93 10.30
C ARG A 68 0.93 -17.82 10.52
N ILE A 69 -0.19 -18.13 11.17
CA ILE A 69 -1.22 -17.13 11.52
C ILE A 69 -0.61 -16.03 12.40
N GLY A 70 0.14 -16.38 13.45
CA GLY A 70 0.75 -15.38 14.34
C GLY A 70 1.73 -14.45 13.63
N SER A 71 2.53 -15.00 12.70
CA SER A 71 3.42 -14.20 11.86
C SER A 71 2.65 -13.24 10.94
N LEU A 72 1.61 -13.72 10.26
CA LEU A 72 0.76 -12.90 9.38
C LEU A 72 0.00 -11.81 10.14
N GLN A 73 -0.50 -12.11 11.34
CA GLN A 73 -1.14 -11.12 12.22
C GLN A 73 -0.15 -10.04 12.67
N SER A 74 1.08 -10.41 12.98
CA SER A 74 2.14 -9.45 13.34
C SER A 74 2.50 -8.55 12.16
N ALA A 75 2.60 -9.13 10.95
CA ALA A 75 2.82 -8.37 9.72
C ALA A 75 1.67 -7.39 9.44
N LEU A 76 0.41 -7.83 9.62
CA LEU A 76 -0.76 -6.95 9.50
C LEU A 76 -0.72 -5.78 10.48
N ALA A 77 -0.31 -6.00 11.73
CA ALA A 77 -0.20 -4.93 12.71
C ALA A 77 0.81 -3.86 12.27
N ILE A 78 1.98 -4.29 11.76
CA ILE A 78 3.02 -3.39 11.24
C ILE A 78 2.50 -2.63 10.01
N LEU A 79 1.87 -3.31 9.06
CA LEU A 79 1.35 -2.70 7.84
C LEU A 79 0.26 -1.67 8.14
N ASN A 80 -0.67 -1.97 9.06
CA ASN A 80 -1.70 -1.02 9.48
C ASN A 80 -1.12 0.19 10.21
N GLY A 81 -0.08 0.00 11.04
CA GLY A 81 0.67 1.09 11.65
C GLY A 81 1.32 2.00 10.60
N GLY A 82 1.98 1.41 9.60
CA GLY A 82 2.55 2.13 8.46
C GLY A 82 1.51 2.91 7.67
N LEU A 83 0.33 2.31 7.43
CA LEU A 83 -0.79 2.97 6.73
C LEU A 83 -1.30 4.18 7.50
N LEU A 84 -1.46 4.06 8.83
CA LEU A 84 -1.86 5.18 9.69
C LEU A 84 -0.84 6.32 9.63
N THR A 85 0.46 6.00 9.73
CA THR A 85 1.54 6.99 9.62
C THR A 85 1.53 7.67 8.25
N ALA A 86 1.36 6.91 7.17
CA ALA A 86 1.31 7.46 5.82
C ALA A 86 0.12 8.43 5.64
N ASN A 87 -1.06 8.07 6.16
CA ASN A 87 -2.23 8.94 6.14
C ASN A 87 -2.01 10.23 6.95
N ALA A 88 -1.35 10.15 8.11
CA ALA A 88 -1.01 11.33 8.89
C ALA A 88 0.00 12.24 8.16
N SER A 89 1.03 11.65 7.54
CA SER A 89 1.99 12.38 6.70
C SER A 89 1.31 13.05 5.51
N LEU A 90 0.34 12.38 4.88
CA LEU A 90 -0.44 12.94 3.79
C LEU A 90 -1.22 14.17 4.26
N ALA A 91 -1.99 14.05 5.33
CA ALA A 91 -2.78 15.16 5.87
C ALA A 91 -1.90 16.37 6.22
N LYS A 92 -0.73 16.13 6.83
CA LYS A 92 0.25 17.17 7.11
C LYS A 92 0.78 17.82 5.84
N ALA A 93 1.22 17.03 4.87
CA ALA A 93 1.78 17.54 3.63
C ALA A 93 0.75 18.34 2.81
N MET A 94 -0.52 17.91 2.80
CA MET A 94 -1.61 18.63 2.14
C MET A 94 -1.85 20.01 2.76
N LYS A 95 -1.78 20.09 4.11
CA LYS A 95 -1.88 21.36 4.85
C LYS A 95 -0.69 22.28 4.58
N GLU A 96 0.53 21.73 4.59
CA GLU A 96 1.76 22.49 4.35
C GLU A 96 1.85 23.01 2.91
N ALA A 97 1.37 22.23 1.94
CA ALA A 97 1.31 22.63 0.54
C ALA A 97 0.18 23.64 0.23
N GLY A 98 -0.69 23.94 1.20
CA GLY A 98 -1.80 24.87 1.03
C GLY A 98 -2.80 24.42 -0.05
N LEU A 99 -3.08 23.11 -0.14
CA LEU A 99 -3.96 22.59 -1.18
C LEU A 99 -5.36 23.21 -1.12
N SER A 100 -5.92 23.48 -2.30
CA SER A 100 -7.33 23.88 -2.45
C SER A 100 -8.27 22.74 -2.02
N PRO A 101 -9.52 23.05 -1.61
CA PRO A 101 -10.51 22.02 -1.29
C PRO A 101 -10.70 20.97 -2.39
N GLU A 102 -10.63 21.38 -3.67
CA GLU A 102 -10.73 20.50 -4.83
C GLU A 102 -9.55 19.53 -4.90
N GLN A 103 -8.34 20.00 -4.63
CA GLN A 103 -7.14 19.15 -4.57
C GLN A 103 -7.17 18.20 -3.37
N VAL A 104 -7.74 18.64 -2.24
CA VAL A 104 -7.97 17.78 -1.06
C VAL A 104 -8.93 16.64 -1.41
N MET A 105 -10.04 16.97 -2.07
CA MET A 105 -11.01 15.97 -2.56
C MET A 105 -10.38 15.03 -3.59
N LYS A 106 -9.54 15.54 -4.50
CA LYS A 106 -8.81 14.72 -5.46
C LYS A 106 -7.88 13.72 -4.77
N ALA A 107 -7.07 14.18 -3.81
CA ALA A 107 -6.19 13.30 -3.03
C ALA A 107 -6.99 12.22 -2.29
N ALA A 108 -8.09 12.58 -1.63
CA ALA A 108 -8.97 11.63 -0.95
C ALA A 108 -9.56 10.57 -1.91
N SER A 109 -9.98 10.98 -3.11
CA SER A 109 -10.52 10.05 -4.12
C SER A 109 -9.48 9.03 -4.62
N LEU A 110 -8.20 9.43 -4.67
CA LEU A 110 -7.10 8.54 -5.09
C LEU A 110 -6.79 7.47 -4.04
N ILE A 111 -7.00 7.78 -2.75
CA ILE A 111 -6.88 6.82 -1.62
C ILE A 111 -8.03 5.81 -1.62
N MET A 112 -9.20 6.18 -2.11
CA MET A 112 -10.37 5.30 -2.15
C MET A 112 -10.36 4.34 -3.35
N LYS A 113 -9.58 4.67 -4.39
CA LYS A 113 -9.52 3.91 -5.64
C LYS A 113 -8.41 2.84 -5.64
N SER A 114 -7.67 2.69 -4.54
CA SER A 114 -6.51 1.80 -4.42
C SER A 114 -6.83 0.34 -4.10
#